data_AF-A0A6J6BDU0-F1
#
_entry.id   AF-A0A6J6BDU0-F1
#
_cell.length_a   1.000
_cell.length_b   1.000
_cell.length_c   1.000
_cell.angle_alpha   90.00
_cell.angle_beta   90.00
_cell.angle_gamma   90.00
#
_symmetry.space_group_name_H-M   'P 1'
#
loop_
_entity.id
_entity.type
_entity.pdbx_description
1 polymer ?
#
loop_
_entity_poly.entity_id
_entity_poly.type
_entity_poly.pdbx_seq_one_letter_code
_entity_poly.pdbx_strand_id
1 'polypeptide(L)'
;MRIDIRKTYKLYIGGAFPRSESGRTYEVTDAKSNFIANPAQASRKDLRDAVTAARGALGGWSGATAFNRSQILYRIAEMMEARSEEFVEEIALLEGISRVAAKKQVDQAIDAWVWYSGWCDKISTVAGSTNPISGPFYNFTVPESVGVVGIFPAQKSSLLGLVQAIAPVVAGGNTAVVVASQKFPLCAITLSEALATSDLPGGVVNILTGITSELAPWMGAHMDVDAIDATGLSKELDKEVRISGADNLKRIHKFSSSDTPQRMLAFMEYKTVWHPIGI
;
A
#
# COMPACT_ATOMS: atom_id res chain seq x y z
N MET A 1 23.50 -21.33 -26.86
CA MET A 1 22.46 -20.27 -26.85
C MET A 1 21.61 -20.47 -25.61
N ARG A 2 21.48 -19.46 -24.74
CA ARG A 2 20.69 -19.57 -23.50
C ARG A 2 19.20 -19.52 -23.87
N ILE A 3 18.41 -20.47 -23.36
CA ILE A 3 16.96 -20.48 -23.54
C ILE A 3 16.37 -19.39 -22.65
N ASP A 4 15.42 -18.63 -23.21
CA ASP A 4 14.68 -17.63 -22.45
C ASP A 4 13.76 -18.30 -21.42
N ILE A 5 13.81 -17.84 -20.16
CA ILE A 5 13.01 -18.39 -19.06
C ILE A 5 11.88 -17.41 -18.78
N ARG A 6 10.67 -17.77 -19.20
CA ARG A 6 9.47 -16.94 -19.00
C ARG A 6 9.02 -16.97 -17.54
N LYS A 7 8.97 -15.81 -16.90
CA LYS A 7 8.42 -15.65 -15.54
C LYS A 7 6.90 -15.83 -15.57
N THR A 8 6.37 -16.58 -14.58
CA THR A 8 4.92 -16.62 -14.31
C THR A 8 4.64 -15.69 -13.15
N TYR A 9 4.07 -14.53 -13.44
CA TYR A 9 3.73 -13.54 -12.43
C TYR A 9 2.47 -13.94 -11.68
N LYS A 10 2.48 -13.70 -10.37
CA LYS A 10 1.44 -14.13 -9.42
C LYS A 10 0.97 -12.93 -8.60
N LEU A 11 -0.12 -13.12 -7.85
CA LEU A 11 -0.56 -12.15 -6.85
C LEU A 11 0.33 -12.26 -5.60
N TYR A 12 0.28 -11.28 -4.72
CA TYR A 12 0.90 -11.36 -3.39
C TYR A 12 -0.17 -11.20 -2.31
N ILE A 13 -0.52 -12.29 -1.64
CA ILE A 13 -1.63 -12.34 -0.69
C ILE A 13 -1.17 -13.13 0.53
N GLY A 14 -1.33 -12.56 1.72
CA GLY A 14 -1.02 -13.26 2.97
C GLY A 14 0.45 -13.65 3.13
N GLY A 15 1.37 -12.93 2.47
CA GLY A 15 2.81 -13.29 2.46
C GLY A 15 3.17 -14.42 1.48
N ALA A 16 2.23 -14.87 0.65
CA ALA A 16 2.44 -15.91 -0.34
C ALA A 16 2.18 -15.41 -1.76
N PHE A 17 2.60 -16.22 -2.76
CA PHE A 17 2.41 -15.94 -4.18
C PHE A 17 1.41 -16.91 -4.83
N PRO A 18 0.08 -16.74 -4.61
CA PRO A 18 -0.93 -17.56 -5.26
C PRO A 18 -1.17 -17.13 -6.71
N ARG A 19 -1.63 -18.08 -7.54
CA ARG A 19 -2.24 -17.73 -8.83
C ARG A 19 -3.62 -17.11 -8.58
N SER A 20 -4.09 -16.26 -9.50
CA SER A 20 -5.49 -15.82 -9.45
C SER A 20 -6.41 -17.03 -9.52
N GLU A 21 -7.43 -16.99 -8.69
CA GLU A 21 -8.51 -17.97 -8.66
C GLU A 21 -9.17 -18.19 -10.01
N SER A 22 -9.34 -17.12 -10.78
CA SER A 22 -9.96 -17.17 -12.10
C SER A 22 -9.05 -17.76 -13.19
N GLY A 23 -7.75 -17.92 -12.91
CA GLY A 23 -6.74 -18.29 -13.90
C GLY A 23 -6.51 -17.25 -15.02
N ARG A 24 -7.22 -16.13 -15.00
CA ARG A 24 -7.12 -15.07 -16.02
C ARG A 24 -5.77 -14.37 -15.93
N THR A 25 -5.30 -13.92 -17.08
CA THR A 25 -4.14 -13.03 -17.23
C THR A 25 -4.49 -11.93 -18.21
N TYR A 26 -3.75 -10.83 -18.16
CA TYR A 26 -3.85 -9.76 -19.15
C TYR A 26 -2.48 -9.44 -19.73
N GLU A 27 -2.45 -8.89 -20.95
CA GLU A 27 -1.20 -8.57 -21.62
C GLU A 27 -0.64 -7.23 -21.13
N VAL A 28 0.67 -7.20 -20.88
CA VAL A 28 1.44 -5.99 -20.62
C VAL A 28 2.46 -5.79 -21.73
N THR A 29 2.46 -4.59 -22.29
CA THR A 29 3.39 -4.18 -23.34
C THR A 29 4.34 -3.09 -22.85
N ASP A 30 5.49 -2.97 -23.50
CA ASP A 30 6.41 -1.85 -23.28
C ASP A 30 5.86 -0.54 -23.87
N ALA A 31 6.59 0.56 -23.68
CA ALA A 31 6.22 1.87 -24.23
C ALA A 31 6.15 1.90 -25.78
N LYS A 32 6.69 0.89 -26.46
CA LYS A 32 6.68 0.70 -27.92
C LYS A 32 5.65 -0.35 -28.36
N SER A 33 4.78 -0.80 -27.47
CA SER A 33 3.76 -1.82 -27.70
C SER A 33 4.31 -3.23 -27.99
N ASN A 34 5.55 -3.52 -27.60
CA ASN A 34 6.08 -4.88 -27.64
C ASN A 34 5.59 -5.66 -26.42
N PHE A 35 5.19 -6.90 -26.62
CA PHE A 35 4.82 -7.82 -25.54
C PHE A 35 5.94 -7.97 -24.50
N ILE A 36 5.61 -7.83 -23.21
CA ILE A 36 6.53 -8.10 -22.09
C ILE A 36 6.09 -9.34 -21.32
N ALA A 37 4.83 -9.35 -20.86
CA ALA A 37 4.39 -10.26 -19.81
C ALA A 37 2.89 -10.50 -19.80
N ASN A 38 2.49 -11.60 -19.13
CA ASN A 38 1.10 -11.89 -18.78
C ASN A 38 0.96 -11.99 -17.24
N PRO A 39 0.69 -10.89 -16.52
CA PRO A 39 0.38 -10.93 -15.10
C PRO A 39 -0.98 -11.57 -14.83
N ALA A 40 -1.14 -12.09 -13.62
CA ALA A 40 -2.44 -12.55 -13.13
C ALA A 40 -3.45 -11.40 -13.15
N GLN A 41 -4.66 -11.66 -13.65
CA GLN A 41 -5.78 -10.73 -13.56
C GLN A 41 -6.63 -11.10 -12.35
N ALA A 42 -6.41 -10.43 -11.22
CA ALA A 42 -7.14 -10.68 -10.00
C ALA A 42 -8.66 -10.58 -10.22
N SER A 43 -9.37 -11.48 -9.57
CA SER A 43 -10.83 -11.56 -9.54
C SER A 43 -11.38 -10.90 -8.27
N ARG A 44 -12.71 -10.78 -8.20
CA ARG A 44 -13.41 -10.40 -6.96
C ARG A 44 -13.05 -11.33 -5.79
N LYS A 45 -12.87 -12.64 -6.04
CA LYS A 45 -12.52 -13.62 -5.01
C LYS A 45 -11.12 -13.36 -4.48
N ASP A 46 -10.15 -13.11 -5.37
CA ASP A 46 -8.78 -12.77 -4.98
C ASP A 46 -8.74 -11.49 -4.11
N LEU A 47 -9.55 -10.47 -4.45
CA LEU A 47 -9.67 -9.25 -3.64
C LEU A 47 -10.20 -9.53 -2.25
N ARG A 48 -11.28 -10.31 -2.14
CA ARG A 48 -11.85 -10.69 -0.84
C ARG A 48 -10.86 -11.52 0.00
N ASP A 49 -10.14 -12.43 -0.64
CA ASP A 49 -9.14 -13.27 0.04
C ASP A 49 -7.97 -12.39 0.54
N ALA A 50 -7.58 -11.36 -0.23
CA ALA A 50 -6.62 -10.34 0.20
C ALA A 50 -7.11 -9.47 1.36
N VAL A 51 -8.38 -9.04 1.35
CA VAL A 51 -8.98 -8.31 2.49
C VAL A 51 -9.04 -9.18 3.74
N THR A 52 -9.35 -10.47 3.58
CA THR A 52 -9.36 -11.44 4.69
C THR A 52 -7.96 -11.57 5.30
N ALA A 53 -6.92 -11.68 4.47
CA ALA A 53 -5.53 -11.71 4.92
C ALA A 53 -5.12 -10.41 5.64
N ALA A 54 -5.49 -9.25 5.08
CA ALA A 54 -5.23 -7.94 5.70
C ALA A 54 -5.89 -7.81 7.07
N ARG A 55 -7.18 -8.17 7.16
CA ARG A 55 -7.92 -8.14 8.43
C ARG A 55 -7.33 -9.08 9.46
N GLY A 56 -6.90 -10.28 9.05
CA GLY A 56 -6.23 -11.25 9.92
C GLY A 56 -4.89 -10.77 10.47
N ALA A 57 -4.12 -10.02 9.66
CA ALA A 57 -2.82 -9.46 10.07
C ALA A 57 -2.94 -8.19 10.95
N LEU A 58 -4.07 -7.48 10.89
CA LEU A 58 -4.25 -6.16 11.50
C LEU A 58 -3.94 -6.15 12.99
N GLY A 59 -4.49 -7.08 13.77
CA GLY A 59 -4.31 -7.08 15.22
C GLY A 59 -2.85 -7.23 15.65
N GLY A 60 -2.07 -8.06 14.94
CA GLY A 60 -0.64 -8.22 15.20
C GLY A 60 0.17 -6.99 14.75
N TRP A 61 -0.18 -6.39 13.61
CA TRP A 61 0.57 -5.27 13.06
C TRP A 61 0.31 -3.93 13.76
N SER A 62 -0.95 -3.62 14.08
CA SER A 62 -1.30 -2.41 14.83
C SER A 62 -0.81 -2.49 16.28
N GLY A 63 -0.78 -3.70 16.87
CA GLY A 63 -0.23 -3.97 18.20
C GLY A 63 1.31 -4.05 18.24
N ALA A 64 2.00 -4.13 17.11
CA ALA A 64 3.46 -4.10 17.08
C ALA A 64 3.99 -2.75 17.59
N THR A 65 5.16 -2.75 18.23
CA THR A 65 5.78 -1.51 18.67
C THR A 65 6.15 -0.65 17.46
N ALA A 66 6.14 0.67 17.63
CA ALA A 66 6.60 1.61 16.62
C ALA A 66 8.03 1.30 16.14
N PHE A 67 8.89 0.89 17.07
CA PHE A 67 10.26 0.45 16.77
C PHE A 67 10.29 -0.79 15.86
N ASN A 68 9.50 -1.82 16.14
CA ASN A 68 9.43 -3.02 15.31
C ASN A 68 8.95 -2.69 13.89
N ARG A 69 7.89 -1.86 13.76
CA ARG A 69 7.43 -1.40 12.45
C ARG A 69 8.53 -0.64 11.71
N SER A 70 9.24 0.26 12.40
CA SER A 70 10.36 1.02 11.84
C SER A 70 11.45 0.11 11.27
N GLN A 71 11.90 -0.88 12.04
CA GLN A 71 12.93 -1.82 11.60
C GLN A 71 12.51 -2.61 10.36
N ILE A 72 11.27 -3.09 10.31
CA ILE A 72 10.74 -3.82 9.15
C ILE A 72 10.66 -2.90 7.92
N LEU A 73 10.19 -1.65 8.08
CA LEU A 73 10.16 -0.69 6.96
C LEU A 73 11.55 -0.35 6.44
N TYR A 74 12.53 -0.22 7.33
CA TYR A 74 13.93 -0.03 6.94
C TYR A 74 14.47 -1.27 6.20
N ARG A 75 14.13 -2.47 6.67
CA ARG A 75 14.49 -3.73 6.01
C ARG A 75 13.88 -3.86 4.61
N ILE A 76 12.69 -3.31 4.36
CA ILE A 76 12.11 -3.20 3.01
C ILE A 76 12.99 -2.34 2.10
N ALA A 77 13.47 -1.19 2.60
CA ALA A 77 14.39 -0.33 1.86
C ALA A 77 15.69 -1.08 1.49
N GLU A 78 16.27 -1.84 2.43
CA GLU A 78 17.46 -2.67 2.18
C GLU A 78 17.23 -3.73 1.09
N MET A 79 16.09 -4.43 1.12
CA MET A 79 15.75 -5.44 0.10
C MET A 79 15.47 -4.81 -1.26
N MET A 80 14.93 -3.60 -1.29
CA MET A 80 14.77 -2.84 -2.53
C MET A 80 16.12 -2.36 -3.09
N GLU A 81 17.02 -1.86 -2.25
CA GLU A 81 18.36 -1.40 -2.65
C GLU A 81 19.14 -2.55 -3.32
N ALA A 82 19.09 -3.75 -2.73
CA ALA A 82 19.72 -4.95 -3.29
C ALA A 82 19.15 -5.38 -4.65
N ARG A 83 17.93 -4.94 -5.00
CA ARG A 83 17.23 -5.22 -6.26
C ARG A 83 17.09 -3.99 -7.15
N SER A 84 17.80 -2.90 -6.85
CA SER A 84 17.64 -1.61 -7.52
C SER A 84 17.75 -1.68 -9.04
N GLU A 85 18.71 -2.45 -9.58
CA GLU A 85 18.87 -2.61 -11.03
C GLU A 85 17.68 -3.32 -11.70
N GLU A 86 17.03 -4.29 -11.03
CA GLU A 86 15.82 -4.95 -11.55
C GLU A 86 14.67 -3.94 -11.68
N PHE A 87 14.47 -3.09 -10.66
CA PHE A 87 13.49 -2.01 -10.72
C PHE A 87 13.82 -0.98 -11.82
N VAL A 88 15.09 -0.58 -11.97
CA VAL A 88 15.50 0.36 -13.02
C VAL A 88 15.15 -0.17 -14.40
N GLU A 89 15.38 -1.46 -14.65
CA GLU A 89 15.09 -2.09 -15.93
C GLU A 89 13.59 -2.15 -16.20
N GLU A 90 12.79 -2.56 -15.21
CA GLU A 90 11.33 -2.60 -15.33
C GLU A 90 10.74 -1.21 -15.60
N ILE A 91 11.18 -0.19 -14.86
CA ILE A 91 10.71 1.20 -15.01
C ILE A 91 11.08 1.72 -16.39
N ALA A 92 12.35 1.59 -16.80
CA ALA A 92 12.81 2.10 -18.09
C ALA A 92 12.06 1.44 -19.26
N LEU A 93 11.80 0.13 -19.15
CA LEU A 93 11.09 -0.64 -20.17
C LEU A 93 9.62 -0.26 -20.26
N LEU A 94 8.91 -0.22 -19.12
CA LEU A 94 7.47 0.01 -19.08
C LEU A 94 7.08 1.48 -19.28
N GLU A 95 7.78 2.40 -18.62
CA GLU A 95 7.48 3.83 -18.71
C GLU A 95 8.10 4.48 -19.96
N GLY A 96 9.09 3.82 -20.59
CA GLY A 96 9.78 4.35 -21.77
C GLY A 96 10.69 5.53 -21.46
N ILE A 97 11.19 5.62 -20.21
CA ILE A 97 12.08 6.70 -19.75
C ILE A 97 13.55 6.24 -19.75
N SER A 98 14.48 7.19 -19.64
CA SER A 98 15.91 6.86 -19.57
C SER A 98 16.25 6.09 -18.29
N ARG A 99 17.28 5.23 -18.33
CA ARG A 99 17.79 4.53 -17.12
C ARG A 99 18.15 5.51 -16.00
N VAL A 100 18.64 6.71 -16.33
CA VAL A 100 18.96 7.75 -15.34
C VAL A 100 17.68 8.25 -14.63
N ALA A 101 16.61 8.49 -15.38
CA ALA A 101 15.33 8.88 -14.80
C ALA A 101 14.69 7.73 -14.00
N ALA A 102 14.82 6.50 -14.48
CA ALA A 102 14.38 5.30 -13.77
C ALA A 102 15.13 5.10 -12.45
N LYS A 103 16.47 5.20 -12.45
CA LYS A 103 17.30 5.12 -11.23
C LYS A 103 16.90 6.17 -10.20
N LYS A 104 16.67 7.41 -10.65
CA LYS A 104 16.16 8.47 -9.76
C LYS A 104 14.82 8.09 -9.11
N GLN A 105 13.91 7.47 -9.87
CA GLN A 105 12.62 7.02 -9.34
C GLN A 105 12.79 5.89 -8.30
N VAL A 106 13.71 4.95 -8.54
CA VAL A 106 14.07 3.89 -7.57
C VAL A 106 14.63 4.49 -6.29
N ASP A 107 15.59 5.40 -6.41
CA ASP A 107 16.25 6.03 -5.26
C ASP A 107 15.24 6.78 -4.39
N GLN A 108 14.35 7.55 -5.03
CA GLN A 108 13.26 8.23 -4.32
C GLN A 108 12.28 7.27 -3.64
N ALA A 109 12.04 6.09 -4.22
CA ALA A 109 11.17 5.08 -3.62
C ALA A 109 11.83 4.43 -2.40
N ILE A 110 13.13 4.16 -2.46
CA ILE A 110 13.92 3.62 -1.34
C ILE A 110 14.00 4.66 -0.21
N ASP A 111 14.31 5.91 -0.55
CA ASP A 111 14.32 7.03 0.40
C ASP A 111 12.96 7.22 1.07
N ALA A 112 11.85 7.02 0.35
CA ALA A 112 10.51 7.10 0.92
C ALA A 112 10.29 6.03 1.99
N TRP A 113 10.74 4.78 1.79
CA TRP A 113 10.67 3.74 2.82
C TRP A 113 11.50 4.12 4.06
N VAL A 114 12.73 4.60 3.85
CA VAL A 114 13.59 5.07 4.95
C VAL A 114 12.92 6.22 5.70
N TRP A 115 12.36 7.19 4.98
CA TRP A 115 11.67 8.33 5.58
C TRP A 115 10.46 7.89 6.41
N TYR A 116 9.58 7.04 5.87
CA TYR A 116 8.41 6.54 6.59
C TYR A 116 8.76 5.59 7.75
N SER A 117 9.88 4.85 7.66
CA SER A 117 10.40 4.08 8.80
C SER A 117 10.66 4.99 10.00
N GLY A 118 11.12 6.21 9.76
CA GLY A 118 11.32 7.24 10.77
C GLY A 118 10.04 7.85 11.31
N TRP A 119 8.88 7.68 10.67
CA TRP A 119 7.61 8.24 11.16
C TRP A 119 6.85 7.33 12.13
N CYS A 120 7.19 6.04 12.15
CA CYS A 120 6.50 5.04 12.97
C CYS A 120 6.37 5.43 14.45
N ASP A 121 7.35 6.12 15.02
CA ASP A 121 7.43 6.53 16.43
C ASP A 121 7.16 8.03 16.68
N LYS A 122 6.96 8.83 15.61
CA LYS A 122 6.81 10.29 15.71
C LYS A 122 5.37 10.76 15.53
N ILE A 123 4.49 9.92 14.98
CA ILE A 123 3.13 10.31 14.63
C ILE A 123 2.32 10.77 15.85
N SER A 124 2.43 10.07 16.98
CA SER A 124 1.72 10.41 18.21
C SER A 124 2.21 11.71 18.83
N THR A 125 3.48 12.08 18.64
CA THR A 125 4.03 13.36 19.12
C THR A 125 3.53 14.53 18.26
N VAL A 126 3.38 14.33 16.95
CA VAL A 126 2.98 15.39 16.02
C VAL A 126 1.47 15.58 15.96
N ALA A 127 0.70 14.50 16.07
CA ALA A 127 -0.75 14.52 15.88
C ALA A 127 -1.55 14.15 17.15
N GLY A 128 -0.91 13.65 18.19
CA GLY A 128 -1.54 13.49 19.49
C GLY A 128 -1.59 14.82 20.25
N SER A 129 -2.43 14.87 21.29
CA SER A 129 -2.57 16.05 22.15
C SER A 129 -2.86 15.67 23.58
N THR A 130 -2.37 16.47 24.52
CA THR A 130 -2.94 16.54 25.88
C THR A 130 -3.99 17.65 25.86
N ASN A 131 -5.22 17.32 26.27
CA ASN A 131 -6.34 18.24 26.16
C ASN A 131 -6.61 18.87 27.54
N PRO A 132 -6.46 20.19 27.71
CA PRO A 132 -6.76 20.82 28.98
C PRO A 132 -8.26 20.79 29.23
N ILE A 133 -8.67 20.30 30.40
CA ILE A 133 -10.07 20.23 30.81
C ILE A 133 -10.24 20.74 32.24
N SER A 134 -11.43 21.25 32.55
CA SER A 134 -11.82 21.55 33.92
C SER A 134 -12.41 20.29 34.56
N GLY A 135 -11.57 19.52 35.27
CA GLY A 135 -11.98 18.31 35.98
C GLY A 135 -10.80 17.44 36.40
N PRO A 136 -10.99 16.48 37.32
CA PRO A 136 -9.93 15.61 37.81
C PRO A 136 -9.66 14.46 36.83
N PHE A 137 -9.29 14.78 35.57
CA PHE A 137 -8.89 13.76 34.59
C PHE A 137 -7.65 14.19 33.80
N TYR A 138 -6.79 13.22 33.48
CA TYR A 138 -5.87 13.32 32.37
C TYR A 138 -6.65 13.05 31.09
N ASN A 139 -6.65 14.02 30.20
CA ASN A 139 -7.27 13.90 28.91
C ASN A 139 -6.21 13.95 27.81
N PHE A 140 -6.15 12.91 26.98
CA PHE A 140 -5.23 12.86 25.86
C PHE A 140 -5.88 12.23 24.63
N THR A 141 -5.58 12.79 23.46
CA THR A 141 -5.95 12.24 22.17
C THR A 141 -4.74 11.57 21.54
N VAL A 142 -4.90 10.32 21.11
CA VAL A 142 -3.86 9.55 20.43
C VAL A 142 -4.34 9.14 19.04
N PRO A 143 -3.48 9.24 18.01
CA PRO A 143 -3.77 8.66 16.71
C PRO A 143 -3.55 7.14 16.76
N GLU A 144 -4.58 6.37 16.40
CA GLU A 144 -4.56 4.91 16.23
C GLU A 144 -4.79 4.57 14.75
N SER A 145 -4.36 3.40 14.28
CA SER A 145 -4.58 2.95 12.90
C SER A 145 -6.08 2.85 12.57
N VAL A 146 -6.51 3.31 11.39
CA VAL A 146 -7.92 3.13 10.93
C VAL A 146 -8.27 1.66 10.65
N GLY A 147 -7.30 0.83 10.25
CA GLY A 147 -7.47 -0.61 10.06
C GLY A 147 -6.98 -1.12 8.70
N VAL A 148 -7.89 -1.68 7.88
CA VAL A 148 -7.62 -2.19 6.53
C VAL A 148 -7.83 -1.07 5.51
N VAL A 149 -6.80 -0.75 4.74
CA VAL A 149 -6.83 0.30 3.72
C VAL A 149 -6.74 -0.30 2.31
N GLY A 150 -7.75 -0.05 1.48
CA GLY A 150 -7.70 -0.33 0.04
C GLY A 150 -6.90 0.76 -0.69
N ILE A 151 -5.97 0.38 -1.55
CA ILE A 151 -5.06 1.34 -2.19
C ILE A 151 -5.10 1.22 -3.71
N PHE A 152 -5.41 2.35 -4.35
CA PHE A 152 -5.19 2.57 -5.77
C PHE A 152 -4.06 3.60 -5.93
N PRO A 153 -2.82 3.18 -6.16
CA PRO A 153 -1.67 4.07 -6.23
C PRO A 153 -1.72 4.96 -7.47
N ALA A 154 -0.99 6.08 -7.43
CA ALA A 154 -0.88 6.97 -8.58
C ALA A 154 -0.34 6.21 -9.80
N GLN A 155 -1.05 6.30 -10.93
CA GLN A 155 -0.76 5.51 -12.13
C GLN A 155 0.36 6.10 -13.01
N LYS A 156 0.94 7.24 -12.62
CA LYS A 156 1.96 7.96 -13.39
C LYS A 156 3.36 7.37 -13.24
N SER A 157 3.67 6.81 -12.07
CA SER A 157 4.96 6.22 -11.73
C SER A 157 4.72 4.80 -11.25
N SER A 158 5.45 3.85 -11.82
CA SER A 158 5.29 2.42 -11.58
C SER A 158 5.75 1.99 -10.19
N LEU A 159 6.82 2.61 -9.65
CA LEU A 159 7.35 2.27 -8.32
C LEU A 159 7.14 3.37 -7.27
N LEU A 160 7.52 4.62 -7.55
CA LEU A 160 7.47 5.68 -6.53
C LEU A 160 6.04 5.95 -6.06
N GLY A 161 5.08 6.02 -7.00
CA GLY A 161 3.67 6.23 -6.67
C GLY A 161 3.06 5.08 -5.87
N LEU A 162 3.57 3.86 -6.08
CA LEU A 162 3.19 2.66 -5.32
C LEU A 162 3.72 2.72 -3.89
N VAL A 163 5.02 2.99 -3.72
CA VAL A 163 5.66 3.08 -2.40
C VAL A 163 5.09 4.25 -1.58
N GLN A 164 4.90 5.42 -2.20
CA GLN A 164 4.30 6.59 -1.54
C GLN A 164 2.85 6.37 -1.09
N ALA A 165 2.17 5.34 -1.59
CA ALA A 165 0.84 4.97 -1.14
C ALA A 165 0.89 3.91 -0.02
N ILE A 166 1.77 2.90 -0.15
CA ILE A 166 1.88 1.80 0.81
C ILE A 166 2.59 2.23 2.11
N ALA A 167 3.79 2.81 2.00
CA ALA A 167 4.64 3.13 3.13
C ALA A 167 3.94 3.94 4.26
N PRO A 168 3.20 5.04 3.98
CA PRO A 168 2.48 5.77 5.03
C PRO A 168 1.41 4.93 5.75
N VAL A 169 0.67 4.12 4.99
CA VAL A 169 -0.41 3.27 5.54
C VAL A 169 0.19 2.28 6.53
N VAL A 170 1.24 1.58 6.12
CA VAL A 170 1.86 0.50 6.90
C VAL A 170 2.65 1.07 8.09
N ALA A 171 3.33 2.21 7.94
CA ALA A 171 3.99 2.92 9.04
C ALA A 171 3.00 3.29 10.17
N GLY A 172 1.78 3.69 9.79
CA GLY A 172 0.69 4.03 10.72
C GLY A 172 0.10 2.84 11.47
N GLY A 173 0.55 1.61 11.20
CA GLY A 173 0.02 0.38 11.81
C GLY A 173 -1.21 -0.17 11.11
N ASN A 174 -1.59 0.37 9.94
CA ASN A 174 -2.65 -0.18 9.10
C ASN A 174 -2.14 -1.35 8.26
N THR A 175 -3.08 -2.14 7.74
CA THR A 175 -2.80 -3.15 6.70
C THR A 175 -3.32 -2.68 5.35
N ALA A 176 -2.74 -3.18 4.26
CA ALA A 176 -3.01 -2.67 2.91
C ALA A 176 -3.45 -3.78 1.95
N VAL A 177 -4.47 -3.48 1.14
CA VAL A 177 -4.82 -4.24 -0.06
C VAL A 177 -4.66 -3.31 -1.26
N VAL A 178 -3.67 -3.59 -2.09
CA VAL A 178 -3.22 -2.72 -3.17
C VAL A 178 -3.66 -3.31 -4.51
N VAL A 179 -4.35 -2.52 -5.32
CA VAL A 179 -4.55 -2.83 -6.74
C VAL A 179 -3.47 -2.10 -7.53
N ALA A 180 -2.47 -2.85 -7.98
CA ALA A 180 -1.32 -2.33 -8.71
C ALA A 180 -1.74 -1.67 -10.03
N SER A 181 -0.81 -0.91 -10.62
CA SER A 181 -1.06 -0.33 -11.94
C SER A 181 -1.32 -1.41 -12.98
N GLN A 182 -2.47 -1.35 -13.64
CA GLN A 182 -2.74 -2.21 -14.78
C GLN A 182 -1.69 -2.02 -15.88
N LYS A 183 -1.25 -0.77 -16.12
CA LYS A 183 -0.28 -0.44 -17.16
C LYS A 183 1.15 -0.82 -16.78
N PHE A 184 1.51 -0.63 -15.51
CA PHE A 184 2.89 -0.83 -15.04
C PHE A 184 2.98 -1.79 -13.83
N PRO A 185 2.62 -3.07 -13.97
CA PRO A 185 2.49 -3.97 -12.83
C PRO A 185 3.81 -4.59 -12.35
N LEU A 186 4.88 -4.58 -13.16
CA LEU A 186 6.11 -5.35 -12.86
C LEU A 186 6.77 -4.91 -11.55
N CYS A 187 6.92 -3.61 -11.34
CA CYS A 187 7.51 -3.10 -10.09
C CYS A 187 6.69 -3.47 -8.85
N ALA A 188 5.37 -3.61 -8.98
CA ALA A 188 4.53 -4.07 -7.87
C ALA A 188 4.77 -5.55 -7.55
N ILE A 189 5.03 -6.37 -8.58
CA ILE A 189 5.35 -7.78 -8.41
C ILE A 189 6.74 -7.94 -7.80
N THR A 190 7.74 -7.22 -8.30
CA THR A 190 9.11 -7.24 -7.77
C THR A 190 9.18 -6.67 -6.35
N LEU A 191 8.40 -5.61 -6.05
CA LEU A 191 8.22 -5.13 -4.68
C LEU A 191 7.63 -6.21 -3.78
N SER A 192 6.67 -7.01 -4.26
CA SER A 192 6.09 -8.11 -3.47
C SER A 192 7.14 -9.14 -3.05
N GLU A 193 8.12 -9.43 -3.91
CA GLU A 193 9.25 -10.30 -3.56
C GLU A 193 10.14 -9.67 -2.49
N ALA A 194 10.42 -8.36 -2.59
CA ALA A 194 11.16 -7.64 -1.55
C ALA A 194 10.41 -7.72 -0.21
N LEU A 195 9.11 -7.40 -0.18
CA LEU A 195 8.26 -7.46 1.01
C LEU A 195 8.29 -8.85 1.68
N ALA A 196 8.20 -9.92 0.88
CA ALA A 196 8.23 -11.29 1.38
C ALA A 196 9.58 -11.68 2.03
N THR A 197 10.65 -10.96 1.72
CA THR A 197 12.01 -11.17 2.25
C THR A 197 12.43 -10.13 3.29
N SER A 198 11.50 -9.27 3.73
CA SER A 198 11.78 -8.17 4.65
C SER A 198 11.21 -8.37 6.06
N ASP A 199 10.89 -9.60 6.43
CA ASP A 199 10.26 -9.95 7.72
C ASP A 199 8.89 -9.26 7.98
N LEU A 200 8.28 -8.73 6.92
CA LEU A 200 6.93 -8.18 6.98
C LEU A 200 5.94 -9.32 7.23
N PRO A 201 5.10 -9.25 8.30
CA PRO A 201 4.14 -10.30 8.56
C PRO A 201 3.18 -10.50 7.38
N GLY A 202 2.89 -11.77 7.07
CA GLY A 202 1.98 -12.13 5.99
C GLY A 202 0.62 -11.45 6.17
N GLY A 203 0.13 -10.79 5.11
CA GLY A 203 -1.14 -10.08 5.10
C GLY A 203 -1.05 -8.59 5.44
N VAL A 204 0.06 -8.08 5.98
CA VAL A 204 0.19 -6.63 6.25
C VAL A 204 0.12 -5.81 4.96
N VAL A 205 0.75 -6.30 3.89
CA VAL A 205 0.59 -5.76 2.54
C VAL A 205 0.18 -6.92 1.62
N ASN A 206 -0.88 -6.69 0.84
CA ASN A 206 -1.35 -7.60 -0.20
C ASN A 206 -1.41 -6.84 -1.52
N ILE A 207 -0.81 -7.37 -2.58
CA ILE A 207 -0.70 -6.72 -3.89
C ILE A 207 -1.41 -7.58 -4.94
N LEU A 208 -2.36 -6.94 -5.61
CA LEU A 208 -3.16 -7.52 -6.68
C LEU A 208 -2.81 -6.84 -7.99
N THR A 209 -2.45 -7.62 -9.01
CA THR A 209 -2.45 -7.16 -10.41
C THR A 209 -3.83 -7.42 -11.03
N GLY A 210 -4.29 -6.54 -11.91
CA GLY A 210 -5.60 -6.70 -12.54
C GLY A 210 -6.15 -5.42 -13.14
N ILE A 211 -7.42 -5.46 -13.51
CA ILE A 211 -8.14 -4.35 -14.12
C ILE A 211 -8.77 -3.50 -13.03
N THR A 212 -8.36 -2.23 -12.92
CA THR A 212 -8.84 -1.32 -11.86
C THR A 212 -10.36 -1.17 -11.88
N SER A 213 -10.99 -1.05 -13.05
CA SER A 213 -12.44 -0.92 -13.16
C SER A 213 -13.21 -2.19 -12.75
N GLU A 214 -12.59 -3.37 -12.80
CA GLU A 214 -13.21 -4.60 -12.28
C GLU A 214 -13.16 -4.67 -10.76
N LEU A 215 -12.09 -4.15 -10.14
CA LEU A 215 -11.81 -4.34 -8.71
C LEU A 215 -12.26 -3.16 -7.84
N ALA A 216 -12.25 -1.94 -8.37
CA ALA A 216 -12.58 -0.73 -7.61
C ALA A 216 -14.00 -0.76 -7.00
N PRO A 217 -15.07 -1.13 -7.73
CA PRO A 217 -16.40 -1.19 -7.15
C PRO A 217 -16.49 -2.20 -6.00
N TRP A 218 -15.80 -3.34 -6.11
CA TRP A 218 -15.77 -4.35 -5.05
C TRP A 218 -14.99 -3.89 -3.83
N MET A 219 -13.87 -3.20 -4.01
CA MET A 219 -13.12 -2.57 -2.91
C MET A 219 -13.99 -1.52 -2.20
N GLY A 220 -14.69 -0.68 -2.97
CA GLY A 220 -15.58 0.37 -2.48
C GLY A 220 -16.75 -0.17 -1.66
N ALA A 221 -17.33 -1.31 -2.05
CA ALA A 221 -18.44 -1.94 -1.34
C ALA A 221 -18.02 -2.92 -0.22
N HIS A 222 -16.73 -3.24 -0.08
CA HIS A 222 -16.30 -4.25 0.89
C HIS A 222 -16.46 -3.74 2.34
N MET A 223 -17.17 -4.50 3.17
CA MET A 223 -17.48 -4.09 4.55
C MET A 223 -16.26 -4.13 5.48
N ASP A 224 -15.35 -5.08 5.26
CA ASP A 224 -14.08 -5.17 5.99
C ASP A 224 -12.96 -4.27 5.44
N VAL A 225 -13.28 -3.24 4.65
CA VAL A 225 -12.33 -2.19 4.26
C VAL A 225 -12.73 -0.90 4.96
N ASP A 226 -11.82 -0.36 5.77
CA ASP A 226 -12.09 0.78 6.67
C ASP A 226 -11.80 2.13 5.99
N ALA A 227 -10.84 2.15 5.06
CA ALA A 227 -10.51 3.33 4.28
C ALA A 227 -9.96 2.99 2.88
N ILE A 228 -9.99 3.97 1.98
CA ILE A 228 -9.47 3.85 0.61
C ILE A 228 -8.59 5.05 0.26
N ASP A 229 -7.39 4.76 -0.26
CA ASP A 229 -6.62 5.70 -1.07
C ASP A 229 -7.07 5.56 -2.54
N ALA A 230 -7.84 6.55 -3.01
CA ALA A 230 -8.40 6.62 -4.36
C ALA A 230 -7.53 7.45 -5.33
N THR A 231 -6.26 7.70 -5.00
CA THR A 231 -5.38 8.59 -5.78
C THR A 231 -5.27 8.17 -7.24
N GLY A 232 -5.15 6.87 -7.50
CA GLY A 232 -5.03 6.28 -8.83
C GLY A 232 -6.33 6.12 -9.60
N LEU A 233 -7.48 6.38 -9.00
CA LEU A 233 -8.78 6.20 -9.65
C LEU A 233 -9.09 7.36 -10.61
N SER A 234 -9.75 7.02 -11.73
CA SER A 234 -10.40 8.00 -12.59
C SER A 234 -11.52 8.74 -11.84
N LYS A 235 -12.03 9.83 -12.40
CA LYS A 235 -13.12 10.59 -11.76
C LYS A 235 -14.40 9.75 -11.64
N GLU A 236 -14.65 8.92 -12.65
CA GLU A 236 -15.82 8.05 -12.75
C GLU A 236 -15.74 6.94 -11.70
N LEU A 237 -14.60 6.25 -11.60
CA LEU A 237 -14.39 5.20 -10.61
C LEU A 237 -14.32 5.74 -9.18
N ASP A 238 -13.72 6.92 -8.95
CA ASP A 238 -13.73 7.57 -7.62
C ASP A 238 -15.17 7.87 -7.18
N LYS A 239 -16.01 8.38 -8.09
CA LYS A 239 -17.43 8.63 -7.79
C LYS A 239 -18.15 7.34 -7.42
N GLU A 240 -17.94 6.26 -8.16
CA GLU A 240 -18.56 4.96 -7.90
C GLU A 240 -18.10 4.35 -6.56
N VAL A 241 -16.79 4.42 -6.27
CA VAL A 241 -16.21 3.99 -4.99
C VAL A 241 -16.75 4.80 -3.82
N ARG A 242 -16.98 6.11 -4.00
CA ARG A 242 -17.60 6.96 -2.96
C ARG A 242 -19.06 6.61 -2.71
N ILE A 243 -19.82 6.30 -3.76
CA ILE A 243 -21.22 5.87 -3.64
C ILE A 243 -21.29 4.54 -2.89
N SER A 244 -20.52 3.54 -3.32
CA SER A 244 -20.49 2.22 -2.67
C SER A 244 -19.87 2.25 -1.26
N GLY A 245 -18.93 3.17 -1.01
CA GLY A 245 -18.34 3.39 0.30
C GLY A 245 -19.28 4.01 1.33
N ALA A 246 -20.39 4.61 0.90
CA ALA A 246 -21.34 5.26 1.80
C ALA A 246 -22.05 4.26 2.73
N ASP A 247 -22.20 3.00 2.32
CA ASP A 247 -22.94 1.97 3.09
C ASP A 247 -22.29 1.63 4.45
N ASN A 248 -20.95 1.78 4.57
CA ASN A 248 -20.23 1.63 5.84
C ASN A 248 -19.47 2.89 6.27
N LEU A 249 -19.71 4.02 5.60
CA LEU A 249 -19.05 5.30 5.86
C LEU A 249 -17.51 5.25 5.85
N LYS A 250 -16.91 4.34 5.07
CA LYS A 250 -15.44 4.22 4.97
C LYS A 250 -14.81 5.52 4.48
N ARG A 251 -13.61 5.82 4.97
CA ARG A 251 -12.88 7.05 4.62
C ARG A 251 -12.27 6.93 3.23
N ILE A 252 -12.48 7.91 2.36
CA ILE A 252 -11.96 7.87 0.98
C ILE A 252 -11.21 9.16 0.65
N HIS A 253 -9.90 9.04 0.49
CA HIS A 253 -8.99 10.17 0.26
C HIS A 253 -8.31 10.08 -1.11
N LYS A 254 -7.95 11.24 -1.65
CA LYS A 254 -7.05 11.37 -2.80
C LYS A 254 -5.92 12.31 -2.42
N PHE A 255 -4.72 12.02 -2.90
CA PHE A 255 -3.54 12.80 -2.55
C PHE A 255 -2.82 13.26 -3.82
N SER A 256 -2.20 14.43 -3.73
CA SER A 256 -1.12 14.83 -4.62
C SER A 256 0.21 14.34 -4.04
N SER A 257 1.24 14.14 -4.87
CA SER A 257 2.58 13.83 -4.39
C SER A 257 3.12 14.97 -3.53
N SER A 258 3.25 14.73 -2.22
CA SER A 258 3.90 15.64 -1.28
C SER A 258 4.64 14.83 -0.21
N ASP A 259 5.89 15.22 0.08
CA ASP A 259 6.75 14.58 1.08
C ASP A 259 6.37 15.03 2.49
N THR A 260 5.16 14.64 2.89
CA THR A 260 4.50 15.18 4.07
C THR A 260 3.66 14.08 4.74
N PRO A 261 3.55 14.03 6.08
CA PRO A 261 2.86 12.94 6.79
C PRO A 261 1.33 12.92 6.58
N GLN A 262 0.76 13.84 5.80
CA GLN A 262 -0.67 14.03 5.54
C GLN A 262 -1.35 12.74 5.09
N ARG A 263 -0.69 11.98 4.21
CA ARG A 263 -1.24 10.69 3.74
C ARG A 263 -1.31 9.66 4.87
N MET A 264 -0.29 9.60 5.73
CA MET A 264 -0.31 8.75 6.92
C MET A 264 -1.42 9.18 7.88
N LEU A 265 -1.51 10.48 8.19
CA LEU A 265 -2.50 11.06 9.09
C LEU A 265 -3.95 10.85 8.65
N ALA A 266 -4.22 10.88 7.34
CA ALA A 266 -5.55 10.64 6.79
C ALA A 266 -6.08 9.22 7.09
N PHE A 267 -5.19 8.27 7.38
CA PHE A 267 -5.52 6.89 7.74
C PHE A 267 -5.30 6.60 9.22
N MET A 268 -5.35 7.64 10.06
CA MET A 268 -5.38 7.52 11.53
C MET A 268 -6.76 7.88 12.07
N GLU A 269 -7.18 7.19 13.11
CA GLU A 269 -8.34 7.48 13.95
C GLU A 269 -7.88 8.16 15.24
N TYR A 270 -8.60 9.18 15.70
CA TYR A 270 -8.23 9.91 16.91
C TYR A 270 -9.07 9.45 18.08
N LYS A 271 -8.42 8.81 19.05
CA LYS A 271 -9.07 8.31 20.26
C LYS A 271 -8.71 9.19 21.44
N THR A 272 -9.73 9.77 22.05
CA THR A 272 -9.58 10.57 23.27
C THR A 272 -9.83 9.70 24.49
N VAL A 273 -8.83 9.60 25.36
CA VAL A 273 -8.88 8.85 26.61
C VAL A 273 -9.03 9.83 27.77
N TRP A 274 -9.96 9.52 28.66
CA TRP A 274 -10.18 10.23 29.92
C TRP A 274 -9.77 9.31 31.07
N HIS A 275 -8.67 9.64 31.73
CA HIS A 275 -8.18 8.87 32.88
C HIS A 275 -8.37 9.68 34.17
N PRO A 276 -9.16 9.22 35.15
CA PRO A 276 -9.35 9.93 36.41
C PRO A 276 -8.02 10.20 37.14
N ILE A 277 -7.92 11.35 37.78
CA ILE A 277 -6.81 11.74 38.65
C ILE A 277 -7.36 11.89 40.06
N GLY A 278 -6.94 11.00 40.98
CA GLY A 278 -7.27 11.11 42.39
C GLY A 278 -8.73 10.76 42.73
N ILE A 279 -8.91 9.54 43.26
CA ILE A 279 -9.67 9.32 44.51
C ILE A 279 -8.66 8.76 45.50
#